data_AF-A0A2T5JDZ9-F1
#
_entry.id   AF-A0A2T5JDZ9-F1
#
_cell.length_a   1.000
_cell.length_b   1.000
_cell.length_c   1.000
_cell.angle_alpha   90.00
_cell.angle_beta   90.00
_cell.angle_gamma   90.00
#
_symmetry.space_group_name_H-M   'P 1'
#
loop_
_entity.id
_entity.type
_entity.pdbx_description
1 polymer ?
#
loop_
_entity_poly.entity_id
_entity_poly.type
_entity_poly.pdbx_seq_one_letter_code
_entity_poly.pdbx_strand_id
1 'polypeptide(L)'
;MTPEKPAPQTPIELKEGDTVRLMYYNMNTNLWRAKFKAKIGIIKDTALNHTDAVIFFKNDFIAKQYLVELKKKYGPSYGVDIYNATPSVGMTKKMFLVFMEKPDEINTTEGAWGTHEQWVYNNRPSGKTEYYYFENGRLTSWQY
;
A
#
# COMPACT_ATOMS: atom_id res chain seq x y z
N MET A 1 12.51 -50.33 12.54
CA MET A 1 12.24 -49.29 13.55
C MET A 1 11.77 -48.04 12.81
N THR A 2 10.49 -47.72 12.90
CA THR A 2 9.93 -46.48 12.36
C THR A 2 10.38 -45.32 13.25
N PRO A 3 10.89 -44.20 12.71
CA PRO A 3 11.25 -43.05 13.54
C PRO A 3 9.98 -42.52 14.23
N GLU A 4 10.05 -42.44 15.55
CA GLU A 4 8.99 -41.91 16.39
C GLU A 4 8.76 -40.44 15.99
N LYS A 5 7.51 -40.11 15.62
CA LYS A 5 7.13 -38.75 15.28
C LYS A 5 7.38 -37.89 16.52
N PRO A 6 8.18 -36.80 16.44
CA PRO A 6 8.46 -35.98 17.61
C PRO A 6 7.15 -35.48 18.20
N ALA A 7 7.03 -35.60 19.52
CA ALA A 7 5.85 -35.15 20.26
C ALA A 7 5.53 -33.69 19.89
N PRO A 8 4.25 -33.32 19.74
CA PRO A 8 3.87 -31.93 19.51
C PRO A 8 4.46 -31.08 20.64
N GLN A 9 5.32 -30.13 20.28
CA GLN A 9 5.83 -29.19 21.28
C GLN A 9 4.64 -28.42 21.83
N THR A 10 4.49 -28.40 23.16
CA THR A 10 3.43 -27.65 23.82
C THR A 10 3.48 -26.19 23.36
N PRO A 11 2.35 -25.61 22.91
CA PRO A 11 2.29 -24.20 22.59
C PRO A 11 2.81 -23.40 23.78
N ILE A 12 3.71 -22.45 23.51
CA ILE A 12 4.16 -21.56 24.57
C ILE A 12 3.00 -20.61 24.87
N GLU A 13 2.53 -20.65 26.11
CA GLU A 13 1.50 -19.73 26.56
C GLU A 13 2.11 -18.33 26.78
N LEU A 14 1.46 -17.33 26.19
CA LEU A 14 1.74 -15.92 26.43
C LEU A 14 0.74 -15.40 27.44
N LYS A 15 1.22 -14.66 28.43
CA LYS A 15 0.39 -13.98 29.43
C LYS A 15 0.32 -12.50 29.11
N GLU A 16 -0.75 -11.85 29.57
CA GLU A 16 -0.86 -10.40 29.49
C GLU A 16 0.36 -9.74 30.17
N GLY A 17 0.94 -8.74 29.51
CA GLY A 17 2.17 -8.08 29.95
C GLY A 17 3.47 -8.72 29.46
N ASP A 18 3.44 -9.94 28.88
CA ASP A 18 4.64 -10.52 28.26
C ASP A 18 5.11 -9.69 27.07
N THR A 19 6.44 -9.49 26.98
CA THR A 19 7.06 -8.79 25.84
C THR A 19 7.58 -9.79 24.81
N VAL A 20 7.26 -9.55 23.54
CA VAL A 20 7.70 -10.36 22.39
C VAL A 20 8.46 -9.49 21.39
N ARG A 21 9.39 -10.09 20.64
CA ARG A 21 10.05 -9.42 19.52
C ARG A 21 9.34 -9.76 18.22
N LEU A 22 8.68 -8.78 17.62
CA LEU A 22 8.07 -8.92 16.30
C LEU A 22 9.16 -9.04 15.23
N MET A 23 8.93 -9.89 14.23
CA MET A 23 9.90 -10.14 13.15
C MET A 23 9.31 -9.90 11.76
N TYR A 24 8.10 -10.41 11.50
CA TYR A 24 7.46 -10.33 10.20
C TYR A 24 5.94 -10.32 10.36
N TYR A 25 5.25 -9.46 9.61
CA TYR A 25 3.79 -9.41 9.56
C TYR A 25 3.27 -10.00 8.24
N ASN A 26 2.31 -10.93 8.33
CA ASN A 26 1.60 -11.44 7.17
C ASN A 26 0.21 -10.79 7.05
N MET A 27 0.01 -9.97 6.02
CA MET A 27 -1.26 -9.26 5.81
C MET A 27 -2.41 -10.17 5.39
N ASN A 28 -2.14 -11.31 4.77
CA ASN A 28 -3.20 -12.21 4.29
C ASN A 28 -3.83 -13.01 5.44
N THR A 29 -3.08 -13.20 6.54
CA THR A 29 -3.53 -13.99 7.69
C THR A 29 -3.68 -13.15 8.96
N ASN A 30 -3.23 -11.90 8.96
CA ASN A 30 -3.14 -11.03 10.14
C ASN A 30 -2.34 -11.65 11.29
N LEU A 31 -1.25 -12.34 10.94
CA LEU A 31 -0.38 -13.06 11.86
C LEU A 31 1.02 -12.49 11.87
N TRP A 32 1.58 -12.35 13.06
CA TRP A 32 2.98 -12.01 13.30
C TRP A 32 3.81 -13.26 13.48
N ARG A 33 4.96 -13.32 12.81
CA ARG A 33 6.06 -14.14 13.28
C ARG A 33 6.79 -13.35 14.37
N ALA A 34 6.93 -13.95 15.54
CA ALA A 34 7.54 -13.31 16.69
C ALA A 34 8.48 -14.26 17.43
N LYS A 35 9.48 -13.68 18.09
CA LYS A 35 10.38 -14.38 18.99
C LYS A 35 9.97 -14.06 20.43
N PHE A 36 9.75 -15.10 21.21
CA PHE A 36 9.53 -15.01 22.65
C PHE A 36 10.55 -15.90 23.34
N LYS A 37 11.34 -15.31 24.24
CA LYS A 37 12.52 -15.96 24.84
C LYS A 37 13.44 -16.50 23.74
N ALA A 38 13.70 -17.80 23.71
CA ALA A 38 14.54 -18.47 22.71
C ALA A 38 13.75 -19.12 21.55
N LYS A 39 12.43 -19.02 21.53
CA LYS A 39 11.57 -19.72 20.57
C LYS A 39 10.90 -18.75 19.61
N ILE A 40 10.68 -19.19 18.37
CA ILE A 40 9.98 -18.44 17.34
C ILE A 40 8.60 -19.06 17.15
N GLY A 41 7.57 -18.24 17.14
CA GLY A 41 6.19 -18.67 16.98
C GLY A 41 5.37 -17.67 16.17
N ILE A 42 4.06 -17.90 16.18
CA ILE A 42 3.08 -17.06 15.50
C ILE A 42 2.13 -16.46 16.53
N ILE A 43 1.83 -15.17 16.40
CA ILE A 43 0.93 -14.42 17.28
C ILE A 43 -0.12 -13.72 16.41
N LYS A 44 -1.38 -13.71 16.85
CA LYS A 44 -2.44 -12.93 16.18
C LYS A 44 -2.20 -11.44 16.43
N ASP A 45 -2.45 -10.60 15.42
CA ASP A 45 -2.31 -9.13 15.56
C ASP A 45 -3.15 -8.56 16.72
N THR A 46 -4.33 -9.14 16.95
CA THR A 46 -5.26 -8.76 18.03
C THR A 46 -4.75 -9.09 19.44
N ALA A 47 -3.68 -9.88 19.57
CA ALA A 47 -3.09 -10.21 20.86
C ALA A 47 -2.01 -9.20 21.31
N LEU A 48 -1.69 -8.21 20.46
CA LEU A 48 -0.71 -7.18 20.75
C LEU A 48 -1.40 -5.90 21.23
N ASN A 49 -0.73 -5.19 22.13
CA ASN A 49 -1.06 -3.79 22.38
C ASN A 49 -0.52 -2.95 21.20
N HIS A 50 -1.40 -2.27 20.47
CA HIS A 50 -1.04 -1.46 19.29
C HIS A 50 -0.50 -0.10 19.70
N THR A 51 0.69 -0.10 20.30
CA THR A 51 1.47 1.12 20.48
C THR A 51 1.92 1.67 19.12
N ASP A 52 2.28 2.95 19.08
CA ASP A 52 2.80 3.60 17.88
C ASP A 52 3.95 2.79 17.26
N ALA A 53 4.87 2.28 18.07
CA ALA A 53 6.00 1.47 17.60
C ALA A 53 5.55 0.19 16.88
N VAL A 54 4.53 -0.50 17.38
CA VAL A 54 3.96 -1.69 16.72
C VAL A 54 3.27 -1.30 15.42
N ILE A 55 2.51 -0.21 15.42
CA ILE A 55 1.82 0.31 14.22
C ILE A 55 2.84 0.69 13.15
N PHE A 56 3.87 1.47 13.48
CA PHE A 56 4.93 1.86 12.54
C PHE A 56 5.66 0.64 11.98
N PHE A 57 5.99 -0.32 12.83
CA PHE A 57 6.66 -1.55 12.37
C PHE A 57 5.76 -2.36 11.44
N LYS A 58 4.46 -2.45 11.72
CA LYS A 58 3.47 -3.09 10.84
C LYS A 58 3.38 -2.38 9.49
N ASN A 59 3.37 -1.05 9.51
CA ASN A 59 3.24 -0.21 8.32
C ASN A 59 4.42 -0.41 7.34
N ASP A 60 5.63 -0.71 7.80
CA ASP A 60 6.76 -1.04 6.92
C ASP A 60 6.48 -2.30 6.06
N PHE A 61 5.90 -3.35 6.66
CA PHE A 61 5.49 -4.54 5.90
C PHE A 61 4.33 -4.25 4.96
N ILE A 62 3.34 -3.46 5.42
CA ILE A 62 2.19 -3.07 4.60
C ILE A 62 2.66 -2.30 3.37
N ALA A 63 3.51 -1.30 3.54
CA ALA A 63 4.04 -0.49 2.46
C ALA A 63 4.83 -1.32 1.43
N LYS A 64 5.70 -2.22 1.90
CA LYS A 64 6.47 -3.12 1.02
C LYS A 64 5.58 -4.05 0.21
N GLN A 65 4.56 -4.63 0.82
CA GLN A 65 3.61 -5.49 0.11
C GLN A 65 2.75 -4.70 -0.88
N TYR A 66 2.29 -3.51 -0.49
CA TYR A 66 1.54 -2.63 -1.39
C TYR A 66 2.34 -2.28 -2.65
N LEU A 67 3.63 -1.94 -2.52
CA LEU A 67 4.52 -1.72 -3.66
C LEU A 67 4.65 -2.95 -4.58
N VAL A 68 4.74 -4.16 -4.00
CA VAL A 68 4.80 -5.41 -4.78
C VAL A 68 3.52 -5.60 -5.59
N GLU A 69 2.35 -5.39 -4.98
CA GLU A 69 1.06 -5.53 -5.67
C GLU A 69 0.87 -4.46 -6.75
N LEU A 70 1.29 -3.22 -6.51
CA LEU A 70 1.28 -2.17 -7.54
C LEU A 70 2.17 -2.51 -8.74
N LYS A 71 3.39 -3.01 -8.50
CA LYS A 71 4.30 -3.44 -9.58
C LYS A 71 3.75 -4.61 -10.37
N LYS A 72 3.09 -5.55 -9.70
CA LYS A 72 2.42 -6.69 -10.34
C LYS A 72 1.25 -6.23 -11.21
N LYS A 73 0.47 -5.26 -10.74
CA LYS A 73 -0.75 -4.78 -11.40
C LYS A 73 -0.49 -3.79 -12.54
N TYR A 74 0.45 -2.86 -12.35
CA TYR A 74 0.68 -1.74 -13.26
C TYR A 74 2.06 -1.75 -13.94
N GLY A 75 2.89 -2.75 -13.65
CA GLY A 75 4.25 -2.87 -14.15
C GLY A 75 5.27 -2.16 -13.26
N PRO A 76 6.58 -2.41 -13.48
CA PRO A 76 7.64 -1.95 -12.59
C PRO A 76 7.79 -0.42 -12.54
N SER A 77 7.51 0.30 -13.64
CA SER A 77 7.59 1.76 -13.70
C SER A 77 6.39 2.41 -13.04
N TYR A 78 5.18 2.26 -13.62
CA TYR A 78 3.98 2.88 -13.07
C TYR A 78 3.66 2.42 -11.65
N GLY A 79 4.00 1.17 -11.28
CA GLY A 79 3.82 0.70 -9.91
C GLY A 79 4.66 1.48 -8.89
N VAL A 80 5.87 1.92 -9.26
CA VAL A 80 6.71 2.79 -8.42
C VAL A 80 6.18 4.22 -8.41
N ASP A 81 5.81 4.75 -9.57
CA ASP A 81 5.28 6.11 -9.69
C ASP A 81 3.99 6.27 -8.85
N ILE A 82 3.06 5.32 -8.95
CA ILE A 82 1.83 5.29 -8.15
C ILE A 82 2.15 5.19 -6.65
N TYR A 83 3.09 4.33 -6.26
CA TYR A 83 3.48 4.17 -4.86
C TYR A 83 4.05 5.48 -4.27
N ASN A 84 4.79 6.24 -5.08
CA ASN A 84 5.37 7.52 -4.70
C ASN A 84 4.44 8.71 -4.93
N ALA A 85 3.16 8.48 -5.28
CA ALA A 85 2.20 9.52 -5.64
C ALA A 85 2.73 10.50 -6.71
N THR A 86 3.48 9.97 -7.70
CA THR A 86 4.16 10.75 -8.74
C THR A 86 3.40 10.64 -10.07
N PRO A 87 2.91 11.77 -10.64
CA PRO A 87 2.33 11.78 -11.98
C PRO A 87 3.35 11.33 -13.04
N SER A 88 2.90 10.52 -14.00
CA SER A 88 3.77 9.99 -15.07
C SER A 88 3.01 9.96 -16.39
N VAL A 89 3.65 10.45 -17.45
CA VAL A 89 3.06 10.51 -18.80
C VAL A 89 2.63 9.10 -19.23
N GLY A 90 1.44 8.99 -19.82
CA GLY A 90 0.87 7.74 -20.30
C GLY A 90 0.02 6.99 -19.26
N MET A 91 0.04 7.40 -17.98
CA MET A 91 -0.86 6.86 -16.95
C MET A 91 -2.31 6.97 -17.40
N THR A 92 -3.07 5.89 -17.21
CA THR A 92 -4.53 5.94 -17.41
C THR A 92 -5.20 6.72 -16.29
N LYS A 93 -6.40 7.26 -16.53
CA LYS A 93 -7.22 7.90 -15.48
C LYS A 93 -7.38 7.01 -14.23
N LYS A 94 -7.53 5.69 -14.42
CA LYS A 94 -7.64 4.71 -13.32
C LYS A 94 -6.34 4.56 -12.53
N MET A 95 -5.17 4.68 -13.15
CA MET A 95 -3.88 4.65 -12.46
C MET A 95 -3.66 5.94 -11.66
N PHE A 96 -3.98 7.08 -12.28
CA PHE A 96 -3.84 8.40 -11.66
C PHE A 96 -4.69 8.52 -10.39
N LEU A 97 -5.94 8.05 -10.44
CA LEU A 97 -6.86 8.01 -9.30
C LEU A 97 -6.47 7.00 -8.20
N VAL A 98 -5.40 6.22 -8.34
CA VAL A 98 -4.94 5.34 -7.24
C VAL A 98 -4.34 6.17 -6.10
N PHE A 99 -3.67 7.27 -6.43
CA PHE A 99 -2.99 8.14 -5.45
C PHE A 99 -3.56 9.57 -5.41
N MET A 100 -4.34 9.95 -6.41
CA MET A 100 -5.07 11.22 -6.42
C MET A 100 -6.52 11.02 -6.04
N GLU A 101 -7.08 11.97 -5.31
CA GLU A 101 -8.52 12.06 -5.10
C GLU A 101 -9.25 12.37 -6.41
N LYS A 102 -10.60 12.34 -6.37
CA LYS A 102 -11.41 12.80 -7.49
C LYS A 102 -11.13 14.30 -7.73
N PRO A 103 -10.95 14.75 -8.98
CA PRO A 103 -10.81 16.18 -9.26
C PRO A 103 -12.07 16.95 -8.87
N ASP A 104 -11.88 18.23 -8.54
CA ASP A 104 -12.96 19.16 -8.23
C ASP A 104 -13.79 19.45 -9.48
N GLU A 105 -13.11 19.56 -10.63
CA GLU A 105 -13.73 19.84 -11.93
C GLU A 105 -13.05 19.03 -13.03
N ILE A 106 -13.84 18.62 -14.02
CA ILE A 106 -13.35 17.97 -15.24
C ILE A 106 -13.91 18.74 -16.44
N ASN A 107 -13.02 19.41 -17.15
CA ASN A 107 -13.32 20.09 -18.40
C ASN A 107 -13.03 19.15 -19.56
N THR A 108 -14.07 18.74 -20.29
CA THR A 108 -13.96 17.77 -21.40
C THR A 108 -14.23 18.43 -22.74
N THR A 109 -13.36 18.21 -23.70
CA THR A 109 -13.55 18.57 -25.12
C THR A 109 -13.47 17.30 -25.96
N GLU A 110 -14.49 17.06 -26.77
CA GLU A 110 -14.52 15.95 -27.73
C GLU A 110 -14.53 16.49 -29.15
N GLY A 111 -13.68 15.93 -30.01
CA GLY A 111 -13.63 16.28 -31.42
C GLY A 111 -13.28 15.07 -32.28
N ALA A 112 -13.21 15.28 -33.59
CA ALA A 112 -12.87 14.23 -34.56
C ALA A 112 -11.50 13.55 -34.27
N TRP A 113 -10.63 14.21 -33.51
CA TRP A 113 -9.28 13.74 -33.17
C TRP A 113 -9.18 13.06 -31.80
N GLY A 114 -10.29 12.93 -31.08
CA GLY A 114 -10.36 12.24 -29.79
C GLY A 114 -10.92 13.10 -28.65
N THR A 115 -10.70 12.64 -27.42
CA THR A 115 -11.17 13.30 -26.19
C THR A 115 -9.99 13.93 -25.45
N HIS A 116 -10.12 15.22 -25.13
CA HIS A 116 -9.20 15.95 -24.27
C HIS A 116 -9.92 16.29 -22.95
N GLU A 117 -9.27 16.03 -21.82
CA GLU A 117 -9.79 16.35 -20.50
C GLU A 117 -8.75 17.17 -19.72
N GLN A 118 -9.17 18.25 -19.08
CA GLN A 118 -8.41 18.92 -18.03
C GLN A 118 -9.09 18.63 -16.69
N TRP A 119 -8.32 18.04 -15.78
CA TRP A 119 -8.74 17.75 -14.42
C TRP A 119 -8.17 18.82 -13.50
N VAL A 120 -9.05 19.49 -12.77
CA VAL A 120 -8.70 20.62 -11.91
C VAL A 120 -8.83 20.22 -10.44
N TYR A 121 -7.82 20.57 -9.66
CA TYR A 121 -7.79 20.39 -8.21
C TYR A 121 -7.53 21.75 -7.56
N ASN A 122 -8.60 22.41 -7.13
CA ASN A 122 -8.60 23.76 -6.56
C ASN A 122 -8.43 23.78 -5.04
N ASN A 123 -8.74 22.68 -4.35
CA ASN A 123 -8.71 22.61 -2.88
C ASN A 123 -7.53 21.76 -2.37
N ARG A 124 -6.32 22.09 -2.81
CA ARG A 124 -5.11 21.37 -2.39
C ARG A 124 -4.57 21.94 -1.09
N PRO A 125 -3.97 21.10 -0.21
CA PRO A 125 -3.30 21.58 1.01
C PRO A 125 -2.19 22.62 0.75
N SER A 126 -1.62 22.64 -0.46
CA SER A 126 -0.64 23.62 -0.91
C SER A 126 -1.23 25.03 -1.09
N GLY A 127 -2.57 25.17 -1.14
CA GLY A 127 -3.25 26.40 -1.50
C GLY A 127 -3.16 26.77 -2.99
N LYS A 128 -2.60 25.89 -3.83
CA LYS A 128 -2.45 26.09 -5.27
C LYS A 128 -3.41 25.20 -6.05
N THR A 129 -3.92 25.72 -7.16
CA THR A 129 -4.65 24.90 -8.12
C THR A 129 -3.69 24.06 -8.94
N GLU A 130 -3.95 22.76 -9.02
CA GLU A 130 -3.22 21.84 -9.89
C GLU A 130 -4.09 21.43 -11.09
N TYR A 131 -3.48 21.33 -12.26
CA TYR A 131 -4.14 20.93 -13.50
C TYR A 131 -3.47 19.69 -14.07
N TYR A 132 -4.27 18.72 -14.51
CA TYR A 132 -3.79 17.48 -15.14
C TYR A 132 -4.51 17.28 -16.47
N TYR A 133 -3.73 17.13 -17.54
CA TYR A 133 -4.26 17.07 -18.90
C TYR A 133 -4.21 15.63 -19.41
N PHE A 134 -5.34 15.14 -19.90
CA PHE A 134 -5.49 13.81 -20.47
C PHE A 134 -5.88 13.89 -21.93
N GLU A 135 -5.28 13.04 -22.74
CA GLU A 135 -5.69 12.78 -24.12
C GLU A 135 -6.06 11.32 -24.27
N ASN A 136 -7.28 11.07 -24.75
CA ASN A 136 -7.82 9.72 -24.94
C ASN A 136 -7.66 8.84 -23.67
N GLY A 137 -7.85 9.45 -22.50
CA GLY A 137 -7.77 8.80 -21.20
C GLY A 137 -6.35 8.55 -20.66
N ARG A 138 -5.32 9.14 -21.27
CA ARG A 138 -3.91 9.06 -20.83
C ARG A 138 -3.37 10.42 -20.42
N LEU A 139 -2.70 10.49 -19.27
CA LEU A 139 -2.06 11.70 -18.78
C LEU A 139 -0.95 12.13 -19.75
N THR A 140 -0.98 13.39 -20.19
CA THR A 140 0.02 13.94 -21.13
C THR A 140 0.87 15.03 -20.49
N SER A 141 0.32 15.83 -19.58
CA SER A 141 1.04 16.89 -18.87
C SER A 141 0.28 17.35 -17.62
N TRP A 142 0.92 18.20 -16.81
CA TRP A 142 0.33 18.81 -15.62
C TRP A 142 0.96 20.17 -15.29
N GLN A 143 0.28 20.97 -14.49
CA GLN A 143 0.67 22.33 -14.06
C GLN A 143 0.32 22.56 -12.58
N TYR A 144 1.15 23.35 -11.88
CA TYR A 144 1.07 23.65 -10.44
C TYR A 144 1.04 25.15 -10.15
#